data_AF-A0A814XBH2-F1
#
_entry.id   AF-A0A814XBH2-F1
#
_cell.length_a   1.000
_cell.length_b   1.000
_cell.length_c   1.000
_cell.angle_alpha   90.00
_cell.angle_beta   90.00
_cell.angle_gamma   90.00
#
_symmetry.space_group_name_H-M   'P 1'
#
loop_
_entity.id
_entity.type
_entity.pdbx_description
1 polymer ?
#
loop_
_entity_poly.entity_id
_entity_poly.type
_entity_poly.pdbx_seq_one_letter_code
_entity_poly.pdbx_strand_id
1 'polypeptide(L)'
;MEIPVFINSILDNFLVKCVACGQTNIKRSDFNNHINEICPKTVVPCSAADIRCPWTGHKKQLNLHISSCHYEHIRPVLAEILVENNDLKEKNVQYETQIELLEKEHVRLNDQCTQD
;
A
#
# COMPACT_ATOMS: atom_id res chain seq x y z
N MET A 1 -8.22 28.98 -5.14
CA MET A 1 -8.80 29.36 -6.44
C MET A 1 -9.35 28.09 -7.04
N GLU A 2 -10.65 27.88 -6.99
CA GLU A 2 -11.28 26.68 -7.56
C GLU A 2 -11.43 26.85 -9.07
N ILE A 3 -11.07 25.79 -9.81
CA ILE A 3 -11.26 25.76 -11.26
C ILE A 3 -12.76 25.56 -11.52
N PRO A 4 -13.41 26.41 -12.33
CA PRO A 4 -14.82 26.22 -12.68
C PRO A 4 -15.12 24.82 -13.24
N VAL A 5 -16.20 24.20 -12.77
CA VAL A 5 -16.61 22.81 -13.13
C VAL A 5 -16.66 22.59 -14.65
N PHE A 6 -17.07 23.61 -15.41
CA PHE A 6 -17.09 23.56 -16.87
C PHE A 6 -15.70 23.35 -17.49
N ILE A 7 -14.67 23.97 -16.92
CA ILE A 7 -13.29 23.77 -17.38
C ILE A 7 -12.87 22.32 -17.14
N ASN A 8 -13.20 21.72 -15.99
CA ASN A 8 -12.92 20.30 -15.75
C ASN A 8 -13.64 19.39 -16.75
N SER A 9 -14.93 19.65 -17.03
CA SER A 9 -15.69 18.85 -18.01
C SER A 9 -15.10 18.92 -19.43
N ILE A 10 -14.61 20.09 -19.86
CA ILE A 10 -13.88 20.20 -21.13
C ILE A 10 -12.56 19.43 -21.05
N LEU A 11 -11.81 19.61 -19.97
CA LEU A 11 -10.52 18.95 -19.74
C LEU A 11 -10.63 17.42 -19.76
N ASP A 12 -11.70 16.87 -19.21
CA ASP A 12 -11.96 15.43 -19.13
C ASP A 12 -12.10 14.78 -20.52
N ASN A 13 -12.62 15.52 -21.49
CA ASN A 13 -12.81 15.04 -22.86
C ASN A 13 -11.56 15.18 -23.73
N PHE A 14 -10.46 15.76 -23.24
CA PHE A 14 -9.22 15.82 -24.01
C PHE A 14 -8.68 14.41 -24.26
N LEU A 15 -8.29 14.18 -25.51
CA LEU A 15 -7.66 12.95 -25.93
C LEU A 15 -6.15 13.03 -25.65
N VAL A 16 -5.65 12.03 -24.93
CA VAL A 16 -4.25 11.88 -24.57
C VAL A 16 -3.66 10.61 -25.16
N LYS A 17 -2.32 10.57 -25.19
CA LYS A 17 -1.54 9.39 -25.55
C LYS A 17 -0.91 8.80 -24.30
N CYS A 18 -1.03 7.49 -24.14
CA CYS A 18 -0.34 6.76 -23.08
C CYS A 18 1.17 6.72 -23.34
N VAL A 19 1.94 7.20 -22.37
CA VAL A 19 3.41 7.19 -22.40
C VAL A 19 4.00 5.78 -22.30
N ALA A 20 3.31 4.85 -21.64
CA ALA A 20 3.80 3.49 -21.45
C ALA A 20 3.51 2.60 -22.66
N CYS A 21 2.27 2.54 -23.13
CA CYS A 21 1.87 1.65 -24.22
C CYS A 21 1.83 2.29 -25.61
N GLY A 22 1.75 3.62 -25.67
CA GLY A 22 1.64 4.38 -26.92
C GLY A 22 0.21 4.52 -27.46
N GLN A 23 -0.79 3.91 -26.82
CA GLN A 23 -2.19 4.02 -27.21
C GLN A 23 -2.64 5.48 -27.19
N THR A 24 -3.27 5.92 -28.28
CA THR A 24 -3.82 7.27 -28.46
C THR A 24 -5.32 7.27 -28.20
N ASN A 25 -5.92 8.47 -28.24
CA ASN A 25 -7.38 8.65 -28.14
C ASN A 25 -7.98 8.16 -26.81
N ILE A 26 -7.21 8.21 -25.73
CA ILE A 26 -7.70 7.94 -24.37
C ILE A 26 -8.23 9.26 -23.82
N LYS A 27 -9.46 9.31 -23.32
CA LYS A 27 -9.94 10.51 -22.63
C LYS A 27 -9.12 10.76 -21.38
N ARG A 28 -8.83 12.02 -21.06
CA ARG A 28 -8.12 12.39 -19.84
C ARG A 28 -8.79 11.81 -18.60
N SER A 29 -10.12 11.85 -18.53
CA SER A 29 -10.90 11.24 -17.44
C SER A 29 -10.64 9.74 -17.27
N ASP A 30 -10.41 9.04 -18.38
CA ASP A 30 -10.27 7.59 -18.43
C ASP A 30 -8.81 7.16 -18.30
N PHE A 31 -7.87 8.11 -18.27
CA PHE A 31 -6.45 7.82 -18.30
C PHE A 31 -5.98 7.05 -17.05
N ASN A 32 -6.51 7.38 -15.87
CA ASN A 32 -6.19 6.65 -14.64
C ASN A 32 -6.66 5.19 -14.72
N ASN A 33 -7.89 4.97 -15.19
CA ASN A 33 -8.40 3.62 -15.43
C ASN A 33 -7.55 2.88 -16.47
N HIS A 34 -7.13 3.57 -17.53
CA HIS A 34 -6.23 2.99 -18.51
C HIS A 34 -4.90 2.53 -17.88
N ILE A 35 -4.19 3.39 -17.15
CA ILE A 35 -2.88 3.05 -16.58
C ILE A 35 -2.97 1.90 -15.57
N ASN A 36 -4.00 1.91 -14.72
CA ASN A 36 -4.13 0.96 -13.62
C ASN A 36 -4.72 -0.38 -14.08
N GLU A 37 -5.78 -0.35 -14.89
CA GLU A 37 -6.58 -1.54 -15.18
C GLU A 37 -6.28 -2.12 -16.56
N ILE A 38 -6.01 -1.29 -17.57
CA ILE A 38 -6.04 -1.73 -18.98
C ILE A 38 -4.63 -1.85 -19.58
N CYS A 39 -3.72 -0.96 -19.22
CA CYS A 39 -2.46 -0.77 -19.93
C CYS A 39 -1.51 -1.97 -19.74
N PRO A 40 -1.16 -2.70 -20.82
CA PRO A 40 -0.34 -3.91 -20.73
C PRO A 40 1.15 -3.62 -20.46
N LYS A 41 1.59 -2.39 -20.71
CA LYS A 41 2.99 -1.94 -20.55
C LYS A 41 3.21 -1.11 -19.29
N THR A 42 2.19 -0.91 -18.45
CA THR A 42 2.41 -0.32 -17.12
C THR A 42 3.37 -1.22 -16.35
N VAL A 43 4.40 -0.63 -15.76
CA VAL A 43 5.33 -1.35 -14.88
C VAL A 43 4.66 -1.53 -13.53
N VAL A 44 4.52 -2.77 -13.10
CA VAL A 44 3.86 -3.17 -11.86
C VAL A 44 4.77 -4.07 -11.05
N PRO A 45 4.73 -4.00 -9.71
CA PRO A 45 5.37 -4.98 -8.86
C PRO A 45 4.63 -6.32 -8.90
N CYS A 46 5.29 -7.38 -8.46
CA CYS A 46 4.59 -8.63 -8.14
C CYS A 46 3.61 -8.41 -6.99
N SER A 47 2.51 -9.16 -6.96
CA SER A 47 1.60 -9.18 -5.82
C SER A 47 2.32 -9.58 -4.52
N ALA A 48 3.38 -10.39 -4.61
CA ALA A 48 4.28 -10.80 -3.52
C ALA A 48 5.36 -9.79 -3.13
N ALA A 49 5.27 -8.54 -3.58
CA ALA A 49 6.17 -7.50 -3.14
C ALA A 49 6.07 -7.23 -1.62
N ASP A 50 4.89 -7.44 -1.02
CA ASP A 50 4.65 -7.35 0.43
C ASP A 50 5.50 -8.35 1.24
N ILE A 51 5.75 -9.53 0.66
CA ILE A 51 6.66 -10.56 1.21
C ILE A 51 8.02 -10.57 0.49
N ARG A 52 8.42 -9.41 -0.06
CA ARG A 52 9.75 -9.13 -0.62
C ARG A 52 10.11 -9.82 -1.92
N CYS A 53 9.13 -10.20 -2.74
CA CYS A 53 9.42 -10.54 -4.12
C CYS A 53 10.05 -9.32 -4.85
N PRO A 54 11.25 -9.44 -5.43
CA PRO A 54 11.93 -8.30 -6.06
C PRO A 54 11.43 -8.02 -7.49
N TRP A 55 10.53 -8.85 -8.02
CA TRP A 55 10.11 -8.74 -9.41
C TRP A 55 9.27 -7.48 -9.63
N THR A 56 9.63 -6.75 -10.68
CA THR A 56 8.88 -5.62 -11.22
C THR A 56 9.00 -5.68 -12.74
N GLY A 57 7.89 -5.51 -13.45
CA GLY A 57 7.86 -5.68 -14.91
C GLY A 57 6.57 -5.19 -15.53
N HIS A 58 6.43 -5.37 -16.84
CA HIS A 58 5.20 -4.96 -17.52
C HIS A 58 4.00 -5.80 -17.07
N LYS A 59 2.83 -5.19 -16.89
CA LYS A 59 1.58 -5.85 -16.48
C LYS A 59 1.27 -7.11 -17.32
N LYS A 60 1.54 -7.08 -18.62
CA LYS A 60 1.37 -8.25 -19.50
C LYS A 60 2.24 -9.47 -19.13
N GLN A 61 3.36 -9.26 -18.43
CA GLN A 61 4.28 -10.32 -17.99
C GLN A 61 3.96 -10.82 -16.58
N LEU A 62 3.07 -10.13 -15.85
CA LEU A 62 2.77 -10.44 -14.45
C LEU A 62 2.22 -11.86 -14.28
N ASN A 63 1.24 -12.27 -15.10
CA ASN A 63 0.66 -13.63 -14.99
C ASN A 63 1.69 -14.74 -15.25
N LEU A 64 2.59 -14.53 -16.22
CA LEU A 64 3.68 -15.46 -16.47
C LEU A 64 4.61 -15.53 -15.26
N HIS A 65 4.97 -14.38 -14.68
CA HIS A 65 5.78 -14.34 -13.48
C HIS A 65 5.12 -15.05 -12.29
N ILE A 66 3.84 -14.76 -12.01
CA ILE A 66 3.06 -15.34 -10.90
C ILE A 66 3.09 -16.88 -10.98
N SER A 67 2.93 -17.45 -12.18
CA SER A 67 2.94 -18.92 -12.37
C SER A 67 4.24 -19.62 -11.97
N SER A 68 5.34 -18.87 -11.86
CA SER A 68 6.66 -19.38 -11.45
C SER A 68 7.22 -18.65 -10.22
N CYS A 69 6.42 -17.81 -9.56
CA CYS A 69 6.88 -16.98 -8.46
C CYS A 69 6.92 -17.79 -7.16
N HIS A 70 8.11 -18.12 -6.70
CA HIS A 70 8.30 -18.84 -5.43
C HIS A 70 7.64 -18.13 -4.24
N TYR A 71 7.63 -16.80 -4.23
CA TYR A 71 6.99 -16.00 -3.17
C TYR A 71 5.47 -16.14 -3.20
N GLU A 72 4.83 -16.17 -4.37
CA GLU A 72 3.39 -16.45 -4.45
C GLU A 72 3.06 -17.88 -4.03
N HIS A 73 3.89 -18.85 -4.41
CA HIS A 73 3.67 -20.24 -4.03
C HIS A 73 3.82 -20.49 -2.52
N ILE A 74 4.72 -19.77 -1.83
CA ILE A 74 4.90 -19.91 -0.38
C ILE A 74 3.90 -19.07 0.44
N ARG A 75 3.23 -18.08 -0.19
CA ARG A 75 2.31 -17.17 0.49
C ARG A 75 1.27 -17.87 1.37
N PRO A 76 0.60 -18.97 0.95
CA PRO A 76 -0.39 -19.64 1.80
C PRO A 76 0.21 -20.14 3.13
N VAL A 77 1.45 -20.62 3.10
CA VAL A 77 2.16 -21.09 4.30
C VAL A 77 2.55 -19.91 5.20
N LEU A 78 2.93 -18.78 4.61
CA LEU A 78 3.28 -17.57 5.35
C LEU A 78 2.05 -16.83 5.91
N ALA A 79 0.85 -17.07 5.40
CA ALA A 79 -0.34 -16.32 5.77
C ALA A 79 -0.62 -16.35 7.28
N GLU A 80 -0.56 -17.53 7.89
CA GLU A 80 -0.77 -17.70 9.33
C GLU A 80 0.33 -16.98 10.15
N ILE A 81 1.59 -17.13 9.73
CA ILE A 81 2.74 -16.48 10.38
C ILE A 81 2.63 -14.95 10.30
N LEU A 82 2.17 -14.41 9.16
CA LEU A 82 1.99 -12.97 8.98
C LEU A 82 0.90 -12.41 9.89
N VAL A 83 -0.21 -13.14 10.04
CA VAL A 83 -1.28 -12.76 10.97
C VAL A 83 -0.76 -12.75 12.40
N GLU A 84 -0.13 -13.84 12.85
CA GLU A 84 0.43 -13.92 14.20
C GLU A 84 1.48 -12.83 14.45
N ASN A 85 2.33 -12.53 13.47
CA ASN A 85 3.34 -11.48 13.61
C ASN A 85 2.73 -10.08 13.76
N ASN A 86 1.61 -9.81 13.08
CA ASN A 86 0.89 -8.55 13.22
C ASN A 86 0.21 -8.46 14.60
N ASP A 87 -0.44 -9.54 15.05
CA ASP A 87 -1.05 -9.59 16.38
C ASP A 87 -0.01 -9.37 17.49
N LEU A 88 1.17 -9.98 17.35
CA LEU A 88 2.28 -9.79 18.30
C LEU A 88 2.81 -8.36 18.29
N LYS A 89 2.91 -7.71 17.11
CA LYS A 89 3.30 -6.30 17.02
C LYS A 89 2.29 -5.39 17.70
N GLU A 90 0.99 -5.63 17.49
CA GLU A 90 -0.07 -4.88 18.16
C GLU A 90 0.00 -5.04 19.69
N LYS A 91 0.19 -6.28 20.18
CA LYS A 91 0.38 -6.55 21.61
C LYS A 91 1.62 -5.85 22.17
N ASN A 92 2.74 -5.82 21.43
CA ASN A 92 3.94 -5.10 21.87
C ASN A 92 3.66 -3.61 22.05
N VAL A 93 2.99 -2.95 21.09
CA VAL A 93 2.60 -1.55 21.21
C VAL A 93 1.68 -1.32 22.43
N GLN A 94 0.74 -2.24 22.67
CA GLN A 94 -0.14 -2.18 23.84
C GLN A 94 0.64 -2.29 25.15
N TYR A 95 1.58 -3.24 25.25
CA TYR A 95 2.42 -3.40 26.44
C TYR A 95 3.34 -2.21 26.67
N GLU A 96 3.95 -1.66 25.62
CA GLU A 96 4.76 -0.43 25.71
C GLU A 96 3.94 0.74 26.28
N THR A 97 2.70 0.89 25.81
CA THR A 97 1.78 1.92 26.32
C THR A 97 1.43 1.69 27.80
N GLN A 98 1.17 0.44 28.20
CA GLN A 98 0.87 0.10 29.59
C GLN A 98 2.06 0.39 30.52
N ILE A 99 3.27 0.06 30.09
CA ILE A 99 4.50 0.34 30.84
C ILE A 99 4.64 1.84 31.07
N GLU A 100 4.48 2.66 30.03
CA GLU A 100 4.58 4.13 30.15
C GLU A 100 3.55 4.71 31.14
N LEU A 101 2.33 4.19 31.14
CA LEU A 101 1.28 4.62 32.08
C LEU A 101 1.62 4.26 33.53
N LEU A 102 2.07 3.02 33.75
CA LEU A 102 2.45 2.53 35.08
C LEU A 102 3.66 3.28 35.63
N GLU A 103 4.64 3.61 34.79
CA GLU A 103 5.79 4.43 35.18
C GLU A 103 5.36 5.83 35.63
N LYS A 104 4.44 6.48 34.88
CA LYS A 104 3.88 7.78 35.27
C LYS A 104 3.13 7.72 36.59
N GLU A 105 2.35 6.66 36.81
CA GLU A 105 1.63 6.46 38.06
C GLU A 105 2.58 6.22 39.24
N HIS A 106 3.63 5.42 39.04
CA HIS A 106 4.64 5.16 40.06
C HIS A 106 5.37 6.43 40.48
N VAL A 107 5.78 7.28 39.52
CA VAL A 107 6.40 8.58 39.82
C VAL A 107 5.45 9.44 40.63
N ARG A 108 4.18 9.55 40.22
CA ARG A 108 3.17 10.34 40.92
C ARG A 108 2.97 9.89 42.36
N LEU A 109 2.85 8.58 42.59
CA LEU A 109 2.67 8.03 43.94
C LEU A 109 3.91 8.24 44.82
N ASN A 110 5.11 8.11 44.25
CA ASN A 110 6.35 8.33 44.99
C ASN A 110 6.55 9.81 45.39
N ASP A 111 6.14 10.74 44.53
CA ASP A 111 6.14 12.18 44.84
C ASP A 111 5.13 12.51 45.96
N GLN A 112 4.03 11.77 46.06
CA GLN A 112 3.04 11.93 47.14
C GLN A 112 3.56 11.39 48.48
N CYS A 113 4.31 10.30 48.49
CA CYS A 113 4.86 9.71 49.73
C CYS A 113 6.09 10.44 50.29
N THR A 114 6.74 11.33 49.53
CA THR A 114 7.91 12.10 49.97
C THR A 114 7.56 13.49 50.52
N GLN A 115 6.27 13.83 50.58
CA GLN A 115 5.75 15.10 51.12
C GLN A 115 5.15 14.99 52.53
N ASP A 116 5.12 13.80 53.13
CA ASP A 116 4.73 13.52 54.53
C ASP A 116 5.95 13.12 55.39
#